data_AF-A0A6N3FKU7-F1
#
_entry.id   AF-A0A6N3FKU7-F1
#
_cell.length_a   1.000
_cell.length_b   1.000
_cell.length_c   1.000
_cell.angle_alpha   90.00
_cell.angle_beta   90.00
_cell.angle_gamma   90.00
#
_symmetry.space_group_name_H-M   'P 1'
#
loop_
_entity.id
_entity.type
_entity.pdbx_description
1 polymer ?
#
loop_
_entity_poly.entity_id
_entity_poly.type
_entity_poly.pdbx_seq_one_letter_code
_entity_poly.pdbx_strand_id
1 'polypeptide(L)' 'MIKINTIQDLVNKSDMIPTVALKDISGRISDWLSSGGKETDPYIKQQFRYAENLINMR' A
#
# COMPACT_ATOMS: atom_id res chain seq x y z
N MET A 1 3.19 15.37 5.98
CA MET A 1 2.68 13.99 6.04
C MET A 1 3.13 13.25 4.80
N ILE A 2 3.65 12.04 4.97
CA ILE A 2 4.06 11.15 3.89
C ILE A 2 2.84 10.72 3.08
N LYS A 3 3.00 10.68 1.74
CA LYS A 3 1.98 10.31 0.77
C LYS A 3 2.45 9.20 -0.17
N ILE A 4 1.52 8.32 -0.53
CA ILE A 4 1.70 7.16 -1.39
C ILE A 4 0.59 7.22 -2.45
N ASN A 5 0.98 7.45 -3.71
CA ASN A 5 0.02 7.54 -4.82
C ASN A 5 0.16 6.40 -5.82
N THR A 6 1.29 5.69 -5.77
CA THR A 6 1.64 4.60 -6.69
C THR A 6 2.18 3.40 -5.93
N ILE A 7 2.21 2.23 -6.59
CA ILE A 7 2.88 1.05 -6.02
C ILE A 7 4.37 1.32 -5.85
N GLN A 8 5.00 2.07 -6.75
CA GLN A 8 6.41 2.46 -6.60
C GLN A 8 6.65 3.32 -5.36
N ASP A 9 5.72 4.25 -5.04
CA ASP A 9 5.80 5.03 -3.81
C ASP A 9 5.76 4.16 -2.55
N LEU A 10 4.94 3.10 -2.58
CA LEU A 10 4.82 2.13 -1.49
C LEU A 10 6.12 1.34 -1.32
N VAL A 11 6.71 0.87 -2.43
CA VAL A 11 8.00 0.16 -2.43
C VAL A 11 9.12 1.04 -1.87
N ASN A 12 9.20 2.30 -2.31
CA ASN A 12 10.21 3.26 -1.87
C ASN A 12 10.13 3.62 -0.38
N LYS A 13 9.00 3.34 0.28
CA LYS A 13 8.75 3.66 1.69
C LYS A 13 8.55 2.39 2.54
N SER A 14 8.85 1.23 1.96
CA SER A 14 8.60 -0.07 2.59
C SER A 14 9.35 -0.27 3.89
N ASP A 15 10.53 0.35 4.03
CA ASP A 15 11.36 0.39 5.23
C ASP A 15 10.69 1.13 6.41
N MET A 16 9.76 2.05 6.12
CA MET A 16 9.02 2.79 7.14
C MET A 16 7.77 2.05 7.65
N ILE A 17 7.35 0.98 6.97
CA ILE A 17 6.12 0.23 7.26
C ILE A 17 6.45 -1.01 8.09
N PRO A 18 5.70 -1.32 9.17
CA PRO A 18 5.86 -2.58 9.89
C PRO A 18 5.77 -3.79 8.95
N THR A 19 6.73 -4.73 9.04
CA THR A 19 6.85 -5.87 8.10
C THR A 19 5.57 -6.67 7.95
N VAL A 20 4.82 -6.87 9.05
CA VAL A 20 3.53 -7.59 9.04
C VAL A 20 2.50 -6.84 8.19
N ALA A 21 2.40 -5.52 8.34
CA ALA A 21 1.49 -4.69 7.57
C ALA A 21 1.91 -4.60 6.10
N LEU A 22 3.21 -4.48 5.82
CA LEU A 22 3.73 -4.47 4.45
C LEU A 22 3.38 -5.78 3.72
N LYS A 23 3.50 -6.93 4.40
CA LYS A 23 3.13 -8.23 3.84
C LYS A 23 1.63 -8.32 3.53
N ASP A 24 0.76 -7.85 4.43
CA ASP A 24 -0.69 -7.81 4.21
C ASP A 24 -1.07 -6.92 3.02
N ILE A 25 -0.52 -5.70 2.98
CA ILE A 25 -0.73 -4.76 1.88
C ILE A 25 -0.29 -5.37 0.54
N SER A 26 0.91 -5.96 0.50
CA SER A 26 1.44 -6.59 -0.72
C SER A 26 0.56 -7.75 -1.19
N GLY A 27 0.10 -8.61 -0.27
CA GLY A 27 -0.83 -9.69 -0.59
C GLY A 27 -2.15 -9.18 -1.16
N ARG A 28 -2.77 -8.19 -0.51
CA ARG A 28 -4.03 -7.58 -0.95
C ARG A 28 -3.94 -6.95 -2.34
N ILE A 29 -2.84 -6.25 -2.62
CA ILE A 29 -2.59 -5.67 -3.94
C ILE A 29 -2.42 -6.79 -4.98
N SER A 30 -1.60 -7.80 -4.67
CA SER A 30 -1.37 -8.94 -5.56
C SER A 30 -2.65 -9.70 -5.90
N ASP A 31 -3.46 -10.02 -4.89
CA ASP A 31 -4.73 -10.73 -5.06
C ASP A 31 -5.70 -9.93 -5.92
N TRP A 32 -5.79 -8.62 -5.69
CA TRP A 32 -6.67 -7.74 -6.47
C TRP A 32 -6.26 -7.68 -7.94
N LEU A 33 -4.98 -7.43 -8.21
CA LEU A 33 -4.46 -7.39 -9.58
C LEU A 33 -4.63 -8.75 -10.29
N SER A 34 -4.41 -9.85 -9.56
CA SER A 34 -4.58 -11.21 -10.09
C SER A 34 -6.05 -11.54 -10.43
N SER A 35 -7.01 -10.90 -9.74
CA SER A 35 -8.44 -11.01 -10.05
C SER A 35 -8.92 -10.13 -11.23
N GLY A 36 -8.00 -9.40 -11.89
CA GLY A 36 -8.33 -8.48 -12.98
C GLY A 36 -8.60 -7.04 -12.53
N GLY A 37 -8.34 -6.73 -11.26
CA GLY A 37 -8.36 -5.36 -10.74
C GLY A 37 -7.21 -4.50 -11.29
N LYS A 38 -7.33 -3.18 -11.15
CA LYS A 38 -6.37 -2.20 -11.66
C LYS A 38 -5.70 -1.44 -10.51
N GLU A 39 -4.46 -1.01 -10.74
CA GLU A 39 -3.71 -0.17 -9.79
C GLU A 39 -4.43 1.15 -9.47
N THR A 40 -5.23 1.65 -10.41
CA THR A 40 -6.01 2.89 -10.27
C THR A 40 -7.26 2.74 -9.41
N ASP A 41 -7.62 1.51 -9.05
CA ASP A 41 -8.89 1.24 -8.36
C ASP A 41 -8.92 1.86 -6.96
N PRO A 42 -10.10 2.30 -6.49
CA PRO A 42 -10.25 2.85 -5.14
C PRO A 42 -9.76 1.92 -4.03
N TYR A 43 -9.82 0.60 -4.26
CA TYR A 43 -9.31 -0.42 -3.33
C TYR A 43 -7.79 -0.32 -3.14
N ILE A 44 -7.02 -0.17 -4.22
CA ILE A 44 -5.56 0.01 -4.13
C ILE A 44 -5.22 1.31 -3.39
N LYS A 45 -5.95 2.39 -3.69
CA LYS A 45 -5.81 3.66 -2.96
C LYS A 45 -6.10 3.52 -1.45
N GLN A 46 -6.96 2.59 -1.05
CA GLN A 46 -7.21 2.30 0.36
C GLN A 46 -5.98 1.67 1.03
N GLN A 47 -5.28 0.77 0.35
CA GLN A 47 -4.04 0.17 0.85
C GLN A 47 -2.93 1.22 1.03
N PHE A 48 -2.84 2.18 0.10
CA PHE A 48 -1.92 3.31 0.24
C PHE A 48 -2.24 4.17 1.45
N ARG A 49 -3.50 4.55 1.66
CA ARG A 49 -3.91 5.31 2.86
C ARG A 49 -3.63 4.58 4.16
N TYR A 50 -3.80 3.26 4.18
CA TYR A 50 -3.46 2.45 5.35
C TYR A 50 -1.96 2.52 5.66
N ALA A 51 -1.09 2.35 4.65
CA ALA A 51 0.35 2.54 4.80
C ALA A 51 0.72 3.97 5.25
N GLU A 52 0.11 5.00 4.64
CA GLU A 52 0.31 6.40 5.04
C GLU A 52 -0.02 6.62 6.53
N ASN A 53 -1.12 6.05 7.02
CA ASN A 53 -1.52 6.18 8.42
C ASN A 53 -0.49 5.53 9.34
N LEU A 54 -0.01 4.33 9.02
CA LEU A 54 1.01 3.64 9.82
C LEU A 54 2.33 4.43 9.89
N ILE A 55 2.71 5.09 8.80
CA ILE A 55 3.94 5.88 8.73
C ILE A 55 3.77 7.21 9.48
N ASN A 56 2.64 7.90 9.31
CA ASN A 56 2.42 9.24 9.85
C ASN A 56 1.92 9.25 11.31
N MET A 57 1.43 8.13 11.85
CA MET A 57 1.04 7.99 13.26
C MET A 57 2.21 7.63 14.19
N ARG A 58 3.39 7.37 13.61
CA ARG A 58 4.66 7.26 14.36
C ARG A 58 5.24 8.66 14.59
#